data_AF-A0A1I2LGE7-F1
#
_entry.id   AF-A0A1I2LGE7-F1
#
_cell.length_a   1.000
_cell.length_b   1.000
_cell.length_c   1.000
_cell.angle_alpha   90.00
_cell.angle_beta   90.00
_cell.angle_gamma   90.00
#
_symmetry.space_group_name_H-M   'P 1'
#
loop_
_entity.id
_entity.type
_entity.pdbx_description
1 polymer ?
#
loop_
_entity_poly.entity_id
_entity_poly.type
_entity_poly.pdbx_seq_one_letter_code
_entity_poly.pdbx_strand_id
1 'polypeptide(L)'
;MLPGMDDFIEIYDGALAPGQCQQILARFEAGGKAVRGKTGQGVDVAKKDSYDLTISQHAEWNDVSNLMMASVLTHLSAYMDKYRMLLTGALSPRVADPDSGEPVTLNIDNFDRCGRPYLAELVQSMYRCGPINLQKYLQASGGYHHWHSEIYPQNASCETLHRALLFQFYLNDVAEGGETEFYYQQRKVEARQGRLVIAPAGFTHTHKGHVSRSGDKYVATSWILFQRAEAMFGAPG
;
A
#
# COMPACT_ATOMS: atom_id res chain seq x y z
N MET A 1 -17.87 -4.11 -17.11
CA MET A 1 -16.56 -3.66 -17.61
C MET A 1 -16.40 -4.15 -19.04
N LEU A 2 -15.89 -3.31 -19.95
CA LEU A 2 -15.42 -3.79 -21.24
C LEU A 2 -14.26 -4.77 -21.00
N PRO A 3 -14.24 -5.96 -21.64
CA PRO A 3 -13.13 -6.89 -21.51
C PRO A 3 -11.84 -6.21 -21.99
N GLY A 4 -10.78 -6.20 -21.16
CA GLY A 4 -9.43 -5.83 -21.58
C GLY A 4 -8.86 -4.50 -21.07
N MET A 5 -9.52 -3.77 -20.18
CA MET A 5 -8.92 -2.60 -19.52
C MET A 5 -8.45 -2.97 -18.11
N ASP A 6 -7.16 -2.80 -17.82
CA ASP A 6 -6.61 -3.01 -16.48
C ASP A 6 -7.32 -2.10 -15.47
N ASP A 7 -7.74 -2.67 -14.34
CA ASP A 7 -8.37 -1.93 -13.24
C ASP A 7 -7.36 -1.42 -12.21
N PHE A 8 -6.06 -1.65 -12.46
CA PHE A 8 -4.91 -1.28 -11.64
C PHE A 8 -4.90 -1.85 -10.20
N ILE A 9 -5.82 -2.77 -9.87
CA ILE A 9 -5.88 -3.44 -8.57
C ILE A 9 -5.23 -4.81 -8.70
N GLU A 10 -4.02 -4.94 -8.14
CA GLU A 10 -3.27 -6.19 -8.13
C GLU A 10 -3.41 -6.90 -6.79
N ILE A 11 -3.54 -8.23 -6.86
CA ILE A 11 -3.68 -9.12 -5.71
C ILE A 11 -2.55 -10.14 -5.75
N TYR A 12 -1.81 -10.25 -4.65
CA TYR A 12 -0.74 -11.20 -4.48
C TYR A 12 -1.04 -12.08 -3.27
N ASP A 13 -1.46 -13.31 -3.53
CA ASP A 13 -1.72 -14.31 -2.49
C ASP A 13 -0.41 -14.91 -1.96
N GLY A 14 -0.35 -15.18 -0.65
CA GLY A 14 0.85 -15.72 -0.01
C GLY A 14 2.02 -14.73 0.08
N ALA A 15 1.76 -13.43 -0.06
CA ALA A 15 2.76 -12.37 0.12
C ALA A 15 3.32 -12.32 1.55
N LEU A 16 2.57 -12.83 2.53
CA LEU A 16 3.07 -13.23 3.84
C LEU A 16 2.69 -14.69 4.10
N ALA A 17 3.60 -15.44 4.71
CA ALA A 17 3.33 -16.82 5.09
C ALA A 17 2.31 -16.88 6.25
N PRO A 18 1.50 -17.95 6.35
CA PRO A 18 0.53 -18.11 7.44
C PRO A 18 1.15 -17.97 8.84
N GLY A 19 2.33 -18.57 9.07
CA GLY A 19 3.04 -18.48 10.35
C GLY A 19 3.49 -17.06 10.70
N GLN A 20 3.89 -16.26 9.70
CA GLN A 20 4.24 -14.85 9.90
C GLN A 20 3.01 -14.05 10.33
N CYS A 21 1.88 -14.27 9.65
CA CYS A 21 0.62 -13.63 10.00
C CYS A 21 0.21 -13.95 11.45
N GLN A 22 0.23 -15.23 11.83
CA GLN A 22 -0.12 -15.67 13.18
C GLN A 22 0.77 -15.04 14.26
N GLN A 23 2.08 -14.95 14.02
CA GLN A 23 3.03 -14.31 14.94
C GLN A 23 2.74 -12.81 15.11
N ILE A 24 2.45 -12.10 14.02
CA ILE A 24 2.08 -10.67 14.05
C ILE A 24 0.81 -10.47 14.87
N LEU A 25 -0.22 -11.30 14.66
CA LEU A 25 -1.49 -11.20 15.37
C LEU A 25 -1.34 -11.50 16.87
N ALA A 26 -0.65 -12.58 17.23
CA ALA A 26 -0.40 -12.92 18.62
C ALA A 26 0.33 -11.78 19.36
N ARG A 27 1.29 -11.15 18.69
CA ARG A 27 2.04 -10.01 19.22
C ARG A 27 1.17 -8.75 19.35
N PHE A 28 0.28 -8.50 18.40
CA PHE A 28 -0.64 -7.36 18.44
C PHE A 28 -1.59 -7.48 19.64
N GLU A 29 -2.20 -8.66 19.83
CA GLU A 29 -3.11 -8.94 20.94
C GLU A 29 -2.42 -8.86 22.30
N ALA A 30 -1.20 -9.40 22.42
CA ALA A 30 -0.44 -9.36 23.67
C ALA A 30 0.12 -7.96 24.02
N GLY A 31 0.28 -7.09 23.02
CA GLY A 31 1.01 -5.83 23.18
C GLY A 31 0.26 -4.76 23.97
N GLY A 32 -1.07 -4.74 23.97
CA GLY A 32 -1.89 -3.76 24.69
C GLY A 32 -1.70 -2.30 24.27
N LYS A 33 -1.02 -2.04 23.14
CA LYS A 33 -0.71 -0.69 22.62
C LYS A 33 -1.71 -0.17 21.58
N ALA A 34 -2.68 -0.99 21.19
CA ALA A 34 -3.65 -0.61 20.18
C ALA A 34 -4.56 0.51 20.71
N VAL A 35 -4.77 1.54 19.88
CA VAL A 35 -5.62 2.70 20.19
C VAL A 35 -6.78 2.77 19.22
N ARG A 36 -7.81 3.57 19.52
CA ARG A 36 -8.90 3.77 18.56
C ARG A 36 -8.40 4.35 17.25
N GLY A 37 -8.83 3.73 16.15
CA GLY A 37 -8.49 4.13 14.79
C GLY A 37 -8.89 5.56 14.49
N LYS A 38 -8.07 6.25 13.70
CA LYS A 38 -8.26 7.64 13.31
C LYS A 38 -8.37 7.77 11.80
N THR A 39 -9.17 8.73 11.36
CA THR A 39 -9.18 9.28 9.99
C THR A 39 -8.40 10.60 9.98
N GLY A 40 -8.34 11.29 8.83
CA GLY A 40 -7.74 12.62 8.74
C GLY A 40 -8.35 13.65 9.69
N GLN A 41 -9.58 13.43 10.16
CA GLN A 41 -10.32 14.32 11.08
C GLN A 41 -10.36 13.83 12.53
N GLY A 42 -9.55 12.81 12.87
CA GLY A 42 -9.50 12.22 14.21
C GLY A 42 -10.35 10.96 14.36
N VAL A 43 -10.77 10.66 15.60
CA VAL A 43 -11.56 9.46 15.94
C VAL A 43 -13.03 9.72 15.64
N ASP A 44 -13.60 8.92 14.73
CA ASP A 44 -15.02 8.92 14.39
C ASP A 44 -15.45 7.48 14.11
N VAL A 45 -16.05 6.84 15.10
CA VAL A 45 -16.39 5.41 15.05
C VAL A 45 -17.54 5.11 14.08
N ALA A 46 -18.35 6.11 13.71
CA ALA A 46 -19.37 5.94 12.69
C ALA A 46 -18.76 5.82 11.29
N LYS A 47 -17.55 6.35 11.08
CA LYS A 47 -16.79 6.21 9.84
C LYS A 47 -15.82 5.04 9.88
N LYS A 48 -14.99 4.98 10.92
CA LYS A 48 -13.93 3.99 11.09
C LYS A 48 -13.96 3.42 12.50
N ASP A 49 -14.51 2.22 12.63
CA ASP A 49 -14.52 1.44 13.87
C ASP A 49 -13.40 0.40 13.85
N SER A 50 -12.22 0.77 14.35
CA SER A 50 -11.06 -0.10 14.46
C SER A 50 -10.19 0.20 15.69
N TYR A 51 -9.31 -0.74 15.99
CA TYR A 51 -8.16 -0.56 16.86
C TYR A 51 -6.88 -0.61 16.04
N ASP A 52 -6.07 0.42 16.15
CA ASP A 52 -4.91 0.66 15.29
C ASP A 52 -3.61 0.64 16.11
N LEU A 53 -2.53 0.14 15.51
CA LEU A 53 -1.16 0.23 16.01
C LEU A 53 -0.22 0.57 14.85
N THR A 54 0.32 1.79 14.84
CA THR A 54 1.32 2.20 13.84
C THR A 54 2.68 1.65 14.23
N ILE A 55 2.97 0.42 13.83
CA ILE A 55 4.14 -0.34 14.24
C ILE A 55 5.47 0.31 13.88
N SER A 56 5.51 1.14 12.82
CA SER A 56 6.73 1.87 12.44
C SER A 56 7.15 2.93 13.47
N GLN A 57 6.32 3.24 14.46
CA GLN A 57 6.65 4.16 15.58
C GLN A 57 7.25 3.42 16.79
N HIS A 58 7.41 2.11 16.71
CA HIS A 58 7.78 1.25 17.83
C HIS A 58 8.99 0.39 17.43
N ALA A 59 10.16 0.69 18.00
CA ALA A 59 11.41 0.03 17.64
C ALA A 59 11.37 -1.50 17.81
N GLU A 60 10.59 -2.00 18.77
CA GLU A 60 10.43 -3.43 18.95
C GLU A 60 9.76 -4.09 17.73
N TRP A 61 8.96 -3.38 16.94
CA TRP A 61 8.27 -3.89 15.75
C TRP A 61 9.07 -3.71 14.43
N ASN A 62 10.35 -3.32 14.52
CA ASN A 62 11.19 -3.14 13.34
C ASN A 62 11.35 -4.44 12.53
N ASP A 63 11.38 -5.60 13.18
CA ASP A 63 11.41 -6.91 12.53
C ASP A 63 10.19 -7.14 11.62
N VAL A 64 8.99 -6.84 12.11
CA VAL A 64 7.74 -6.95 11.35
C VAL A 64 7.68 -5.90 10.24
N SER A 65 8.11 -4.68 10.52
CA SER A 65 8.16 -3.61 9.52
C SER A 65 9.08 -3.97 8.35
N ASN A 66 10.28 -4.48 8.65
CA ASN A 66 11.25 -4.93 7.64
C ASN A 66 10.73 -6.11 6.82
N LEU A 67 10.10 -7.09 7.47
CA LEU A 67 9.46 -8.21 6.79
C LEU A 67 8.40 -7.74 5.77
N MET A 68 7.48 -6.88 6.21
CA MET A 68 6.43 -6.36 5.34
C MET A 68 6.99 -5.51 4.21
N MET A 69 7.97 -4.65 4.49
CA MET A 69 8.61 -3.81 3.48
C MET A 69 9.35 -4.63 2.41
N ALA A 70 10.02 -5.72 2.81
CA ALA A 70 10.67 -6.62 1.85
C ALA A 70 9.65 -7.33 0.93
N SER A 71 8.53 -7.78 1.51
CA SER A 71 7.42 -8.36 0.73
C SER A 71 6.81 -7.31 -0.22
N VAL A 72 6.54 -6.10 0.27
CA VAL A 72 6.02 -5.00 -0.56
C VAL A 72 6.99 -4.65 -1.68
N LEU A 73 8.30 -4.53 -1.44
CA LEU A 73 9.27 -4.18 -2.48
C LEU A 73 9.27 -5.19 -3.64
N THR A 74 9.20 -6.48 -3.32
CA THR A 74 9.11 -7.55 -4.32
C THR A 74 7.87 -7.37 -5.21
N HIS A 75 6.69 -7.22 -4.61
CA HIS A 75 5.44 -7.13 -5.34
C HIS A 75 5.22 -5.77 -6.01
N LEU A 76 5.75 -4.70 -5.42
CA LEU A 76 5.75 -3.35 -6.00
C LEU A 76 6.59 -3.31 -7.28
N SER A 77 7.72 -4.00 -7.30
CA SER A 77 8.54 -4.12 -8.52
C SER A 77 7.76 -4.80 -9.63
N ALA A 78 7.05 -5.90 -9.35
CA ALA A 78 6.17 -6.56 -10.32
C ALA A 78 5.01 -5.65 -10.78
N TYR A 79 4.40 -4.91 -9.84
CA TYR A 79 3.36 -3.93 -10.13
C TYR A 79 3.87 -2.84 -11.09
N MET A 80 5.05 -2.28 -10.83
CA MET A 80 5.62 -1.19 -11.62
C MET A 80 6.25 -1.67 -12.94
N ASP A 81 6.69 -2.92 -13.06
CA ASP A 81 7.05 -3.51 -14.36
C ASP A 81 5.81 -3.70 -15.26
N LYS A 82 4.64 -4.01 -14.69
CA LYS A 82 3.36 -4.01 -15.42
C LYS A 82 2.90 -2.59 -15.76
N TYR A 83 2.93 -1.67 -14.79
CA TYR A 83 2.42 -0.31 -14.89
C TYR A 83 3.55 0.74 -14.96
N ARG A 84 4.40 0.61 -15.98
CA ARG A 84 5.68 1.36 -16.14
C ARG A 84 5.54 2.87 -16.17
N MET A 85 4.35 3.39 -16.46
CA MET A 85 4.09 4.83 -16.43
C MET A 85 4.29 5.45 -15.03
N LEU A 86 4.25 4.63 -13.97
CA LEU A 86 4.68 5.07 -12.62
C LEU A 86 6.16 5.43 -12.56
N LEU A 87 7.00 4.82 -13.38
CA LEU A 87 8.44 5.06 -13.41
C LEU A 87 8.83 6.06 -14.51
N THR A 88 8.17 6.00 -15.66
CA THR A 88 8.56 6.80 -16.84
C THR A 88 7.78 8.11 -16.98
N GLY A 89 6.52 8.13 -16.56
CA GLY A 89 5.57 9.19 -16.95
C GLY A 89 5.80 10.54 -16.28
N ALA A 90 6.11 10.56 -14.98
CA ALA A 90 6.19 11.81 -14.22
C ALA A 90 7.58 12.46 -14.27
N LEU A 91 8.66 11.66 -14.23
CA LEU A 91 10.02 12.17 -14.01
C LEU A 91 10.97 11.95 -15.19
N SER A 92 10.57 11.15 -16.19
CA SER A 92 11.40 10.81 -17.36
C SER A 92 12.87 10.48 -16.99
N PRO A 93 13.08 9.48 -16.11
CA PRO A 93 14.41 9.19 -15.57
C PRO A 93 15.38 8.78 -16.67
N ARG A 94 16.68 9.04 -16.43
CA ARG A 94 17.78 8.57 -17.29
C ARG A 94 18.55 7.47 -16.60
N VAL A 95 18.93 6.45 -17.36
CA VAL A 95 19.78 5.34 -16.93
C VAL A 95 20.92 5.14 -17.93
N ALA A 96 21.96 4.40 -17.57
CA ALA A 96 22.99 4.02 -18.52
C ALA A 96 22.45 2.93 -19.45
N ASP A 97 22.52 3.16 -20.76
CA ASP A 97 22.16 2.17 -21.76
C ASP A 97 23.09 0.94 -21.62
N PRO A 98 22.53 -0.28 -21.57
CA PRO A 98 23.33 -1.48 -21.23
C PRO A 98 24.39 -1.86 -22.27
N ASP A 99 24.25 -1.39 -23.53
CA ASP A 99 25.20 -1.71 -24.60
C ASP A 99 26.28 -0.64 -24.73
N SER A 100 25.88 0.64 -24.72
CA SER A 100 26.77 1.78 -24.96
C SER A 100 27.32 2.43 -23.69
N GLY A 101 26.68 2.23 -22.54
CA GLY A 101 26.97 2.95 -21.30
C GLY A 101 26.52 4.41 -21.27
N GLU A 102 26.05 4.94 -22.40
CA GLU A 102 25.62 6.34 -22.51
C GLU A 102 24.26 6.57 -21.83
N PRO A 103 24.00 7.76 -21.26
CA PRO A 103 22.72 8.07 -20.63
C PRO A 103 21.55 8.06 -21.64
N VAL A 104 20.51 7.27 -21.36
CA VAL A 104 19.27 7.21 -22.14
C VAL A 104 18.05 7.54 -21.28
N THR A 105 17.15 8.37 -21.81
CA THR A 105 15.85 8.65 -21.17
C THR A 105 14.92 7.46 -21.33
N LEU A 106 14.35 7.00 -20.22
CA LEU A 106 13.40 5.90 -20.22
C LEU A 106 12.03 6.34 -20.75
N ASN A 107 11.47 5.51 -21.62
CA ASN A 107 10.11 5.59 -22.13
C ASN A 107 9.51 4.17 -22.16
N ILE A 108 8.26 4.05 -22.61
CA ILE A 108 7.59 2.74 -22.61
C ILE A 108 8.24 1.74 -23.59
N ASP A 109 8.75 2.24 -24.73
CA ASP A 109 9.27 1.42 -25.83
C ASP A 109 10.65 0.84 -25.52
N ASN A 110 11.47 1.56 -24.75
CA ASN A 110 12.82 1.11 -24.37
C ASN A 110 12.90 0.49 -22.97
N PHE A 111 11.79 0.45 -22.21
CA PHE A 111 11.83 0.06 -20.80
C PHE A 111 12.32 -1.38 -20.61
N ASP A 112 11.93 -2.32 -21.47
CA ASP A 112 12.34 -3.72 -21.34
C ASP A 112 13.86 -3.91 -21.39
N ARG A 113 14.54 -3.18 -22.27
CA ARG A 113 16.00 -3.26 -22.44
C ARG A 113 16.73 -2.37 -21.45
N CYS A 114 16.35 -1.09 -21.41
CA CYS A 114 17.10 -0.06 -20.70
C CYS A 114 16.63 0.09 -19.25
N GLY A 115 15.33 -0.06 -18.97
CA GLY A 115 14.75 0.24 -17.66
C GLY A 115 14.70 -0.95 -16.70
N ARG A 116 14.26 -2.12 -17.18
CA ARG A 116 14.07 -3.34 -16.38
C ARG A 116 15.31 -3.75 -15.57
N PRO A 117 16.56 -3.63 -16.07
CA PRO A 117 17.75 -3.93 -15.28
C PRO A 117 17.93 -3.04 -14.03
N TYR A 118 17.37 -1.82 -14.04
CA TYR A 118 17.45 -0.85 -12.94
C TYR A 118 16.13 -0.72 -12.16
N LEU A 119 15.21 -1.68 -12.32
CA LEU A 119 13.84 -1.56 -11.80
C LEU A 119 13.82 -1.30 -10.28
N ALA A 120 14.61 -2.05 -9.51
CA ALA A 120 14.65 -1.90 -8.06
C ALA A 120 15.21 -0.53 -7.64
N GLU A 121 16.28 -0.06 -8.30
CA GLU A 121 16.89 1.24 -8.06
C GLU A 121 15.95 2.40 -8.43
N LEU A 122 15.22 2.27 -9.54
CA LEU A 122 14.22 3.25 -9.97
C LEU A 122 13.08 3.34 -8.95
N VAL A 123 12.56 2.20 -8.48
CA VAL A 123 11.51 2.16 -7.45
C VAL A 123 11.99 2.87 -6.18
N GLN A 124 13.19 2.55 -5.68
CA GLN A 124 13.72 3.11 -4.42
C GLN A 124 14.11 4.58 -4.51
N SER A 125 14.60 5.03 -5.67
CA SER A 125 14.96 6.44 -5.89
C SER A 125 13.75 7.34 -6.08
N MET A 126 12.63 6.81 -6.59
CA MET A 126 11.41 7.58 -6.85
C MET A 126 10.38 7.48 -5.73
N TYR A 127 10.33 6.38 -5.00
CA TYR A 127 9.28 6.09 -4.04
C TYR A 127 9.81 5.67 -2.66
N ARG A 128 8.99 5.91 -1.64
CA ARG A 128 9.20 5.44 -0.26
C ARG A 128 7.93 4.82 0.31
N CYS A 129 8.10 3.90 1.25
CA CYS A 129 7.00 3.34 2.02
C CYS A 129 6.62 4.31 3.17
N GLY A 130 5.33 4.50 3.41
CA GLY A 130 4.83 5.21 4.58
C GLY A 130 4.85 4.34 5.86
N PRO A 131 4.53 4.93 7.02
CA PRO A 131 4.39 4.17 8.27
C PRO A 131 3.33 3.07 8.17
N ILE A 132 3.68 1.85 8.59
CA ILE A 132 2.78 0.70 8.56
C ILE A 132 1.87 0.74 9.79
N ASN A 133 0.57 0.58 9.54
CA ASN A 133 -0.46 0.57 10.56
C ASN A 133 -1.21 -0.77 10.57
N LEU A 134 -1.08 -1.51 11.66
CA LEU A 134 -1.90 -2.69 11.95
C LEU A 134 -3.28 -2.23 12.42
N GLN A 135 -4.33 -2.90 11.97
CA GLN A 135 -5.71 -2.55 12.28
C GLN A 135 -6.52 -3.80 12.58
N LYS A 136 -7.24 -3.78 13.71
CA LYS A 136 -8.24 -4.77 14.11
C LYS A 136 -9.62 -4.16 13.97
N TYR A 137 -10.48 -4.85 13.25
CA TYR A 137 -11.90 -4.55 13.14
C TYR A 137 -12.67 -5.66 13.85
N LEU A 138 -13.48 -5.29 14.84
CA LEU A 138 -14.26 -6.27 15.61
C LEU A 138 -15.32 -6.91 14.72
N GLN A 139 -15.59 -8.20 14.95
CA GLN A 139 -16.70 -8.89 14.32
C GLN A 139 -18.03 -8.13 14.50
N ALA A 140 -18.86 -8.15 13.46
CA ALA A 140 -20.20 -7.60 13.38
C ALA A 140 -20.36 -6.06 13.53
N SER A 141 -19.34 -5.36 14.00
CA SER A 141 -19.41 -3.92 14.30
C SER A 141 -18.28 -3.11 13.66
N GLY A 142 -17.07 -3.66 13.61
CA GLY A 142 -15.91 -3.00 13.03
C GLY A 142 -16.03 -2.79 11.52
N GLY A 143 -15.50 -1.68 11.04
CA GLY A 143 -15.28 -1.44 9.62
C GLY A 143 -14.78 -0.03 9.32
N TYR A 144 -14.51 0.22 8.04
CA TYR A 144 -14.29 1.58 7.54
C TYR A 144 -15.34 1.85 6.46
N HIS A 145 -16.52 2.28 6.92
CA HIS A 145 -17.75 2.31 6.13
C HIS A 145 -17.80 3.45 5.11
N HIS A 146 -16.99 4.48 5.34
CA HIS A 146 -16.93 5.65 4.47
C HIS A 146 -16.18 5.33 3.17
N TRP A 147 -16.77 5.68 2.04
CA TRP A 147 -16.07 5.72 0.76
C TRP A 147 -14.99 6.79 0.80
N HIS A 148 -13.73 6.40 0.62
CA HIS A 148 -12.60 7.31 0.69
C HIS A 148 -11.55 6.99 -0.36
N SER A 149 -10.64 7.95 -0.56
CA SER A 149 -9.38 7.75 -1.27
C SER A 149 -8.25 8.29 -0.42
N GLU A 150 -7.01 8.00 -0.82
CA GLU A 150 -5.86 8.17 0.06
C GLU A 150 -5.21 9.54 -0.02
N ILE A 151 -5.62 10.38 -0.98
CA ILE A 151 -5.01 11.68 -1.25
C ILE A 151 -5.92 12.79 -0.75
N TYR A 152 -5.45 13.58 0.21
CA TYR A 152 -6.12 14.78 0.72
C TYR A 152 -5.10 15.70 1.41
N PRO A 153 -5.28 17.02 1.47
CA PRO A 153 -4.40 17.88 2.25
C PRO A 153 -4.69 17.72 3.75
N GLN A 154 -3.69 17.28 4.52
CA GLN A 154 -3.86 17.08 5.97
C GLN A 154 -3.25 18.20 6.82
N ASN A 155 -2.02 18.59 6.54
CA ASN A 155 -1.26 19.59 7.30
C ASN A 155 -0.13 20.16 6.42
N ALA A 156 0.67 21.09 6.97
CA ALA A 156 1.71 21.81 6.23
C ALA A 156 2.79 20.94 5.59
N SER A 157 3.05 19.72 6.10
CA SER A 157 4.02 18.81 5.47
C SER A 157 3.51 18.22 4.16
N CYS A 158 2.19 18.23 3.94
CA CYS A 158 1.51 17.70 2.77
C CYS A 158 1.82 16.22 2.46
N GLU A 159 2.28 15.43 3.45
CA GLU A 159 2.72 14.04 3.23
C GLU A 159 1.66 13.18 2.52
N THR A 160 0.39 13.34 2.86
CA THR A 160 -0.74 12.64 2.23
C THR A 160 -0.92 12.94 0.74
N LEU A 161 -0.41 14.08 0.25
CA LEU A 161 -0.43 14.43 -1.18
C LEU A 161 0.66 13.71 -1.98
N HIS A 162 1.66 13.10 -1.33
CA HIS A 162 2.71 12.33 -2.01
C HIS A 162 2.31 10.88 -2.33
N ARG A 163 1.16 10.40 -1.84
CA ARG A 163 0.73 9.00 -1.99
C ARG A 163 0.40 8.70 -3.45
N ALA A 164 1.12 7.74 -4.03
CA ALA A 164 0.87 7.24 -5.38
C ALA A 164 0.03 5.96 -5.37
N LEU A 165 0.37 5.04 -4.47
CA LEU A 165 -0.33 3.76 -4.28
C LEU A 165 -0.68 3.54 -2.81
N LEU A 166 -1.68 2.73 -2.57
CA LEU A 166 -1.96 2.10 -1.28
C LEU A 166 -1.55 0.64 -1.33
N PHE A 167 -1.20 0.08 -0.17
CA PHE A 167 -1.17 -1.36 -0.02
C PHE A 167 -1.83 -1.83 1.26
N GLN A 168 -2.40 -3.03 1.20
CA GLN A 168 -3.03 -3.68 2.34
C GLN A 168 -2.70 -5.17 2.36
N PHE A 169 -2.13 -5.63 3.48
CA PHE A 169 -2.10 -7.05 3.81
C PHE A 169 -3.36 -7.45 4.59
N TYR A 170 -3.91 -8.61 4.26
CA TYR A 170 -4.86 -9.32 5.12
C TYR A 170 -4.10 -10.32 5.99
N LEU A 171 -4.26 -10.24 7.31
CA LEU A 171 -3.49 -11.05 8.26
C LEU A 171 -4.27 -12.30 8.72
N ASN A 172 -5.57 -12.37 8.43
CA ASN A 172 -6.40 -13.55 8.66
C ASN A 172 -7.48 -13.66 7.59
N ASP A 173 -8.09 -14.84 7.51
CA ASP A 173 -9.26 -15.08 6.69
C ASP A 173 -10.53 -14.53 7.36
N VAL A 174 -11.42 -13.97 6.55
CA VAL A 174 -12.82 -13.69 6.91
C VAL A 174 -13.68 -14.36 5.85
N ALA A 175 -14.45 -15.37 6.26
CA ALA A 175 -15.31 -16.15 5.37
C ALA A 175 -16.56 -15.38 4.91
N GLU A 176 -17.11 -14.51 5.76
CA GLU A 176 -18.30 -13.71 5.45
C GLU A 176 -18.08 -12.23 5.76
N GLY A 177 -18.25 -11.38 4.75
CA GLY A 177 -18.00 -9.94 4.87
C GLY A 177 -16.50 -9.60 4.90
N GLY A 178 -16.16 -8.45 5.48
CA GLY A 178 -14.77 -8.03 5.66
C GLY A 178 -14.01 -7.66 4.37
N GLU A 179 -14.67 -7.65 3.22
CA GLU A 179 -14.04 -7.32 1.94
C GLU A 179 -13.63 -5.85 1.87
N THR A 180 -12.64 -5.55 1.03
CA THR A 180 -12.38 -4.18 0.57
C THR A 180 -13.06 -3.99 -0.78
N GLU A 181 -13.97 -3.03 -0.87
CA GLU A 181 -14.72 -2.76 -2.10
C GLU A 181 -14.21 -1.48 -2.77
N PHE A 182 -13.97 -1.56 -4.07
CA PHE A 182 -13.56 -0.44 -4.93
C PHE A 182 -14.76 0.02 -5.77
N TYR A 183 -15.16 1.27 -5.58
CA TYR A 183 -16.43 1.82 -6.07
C TYR A 183 -16.52 1.84 -7.60
N TYR A 184 -15.54 2.47 -8.26
CA TYR A 184 -15.55 2.66 -9.71
C TYR A 184 -15.25 1.36 -10.46
N GLN A 185 -14.44 0.48 -9.87
CA GLN A 185 -14.09 -0.82 -10.43
C GLN A 185 -15.19 -1.87 -10.22
N GLN A 186 -16.18 -1.59 -9.35
CA GLN A 186 -17.23 -2.55 -8.99
C GLN A 186 -16.66 -3.90 -8.53
N ARG A 187 -15.54 -3.85 -7.81
CA ARG A 187 -14.75 -5.02 -7.42
C ARG A 187 -14.65 -5.11 -5.91
N LYS A 188 -14.87 -6.31 -5.37
CA LYS A 188 -14.64 -6.64 -3.97
C LYS A 188 -13.46 -7.58 -3.85
N VAL A 189 -12.58 -7.29 -2.89
CA VAL A 189 -11.42 -8.13 -2.58
C VAL A 189 -11.64 -8.76 -1.21
N GLU A 190 -11.79 -10.08 -1.21
CA GLU A 190 -11.95 -10.90 -0.01
C GLU A 190 -10.72 -10.82 0.90
N ALA A 191 -10.97 -10.87 2.21
CA ALA A 191 -9.92 -10.96 3.22
C ALA A 191 -9.41 -12.40 3.31
N ARG A 192 -8.27 -12.66 2.67
CA ARG A 192 -7.58 -13.95 2.71
C ARG A 192 -6.22 -13.81 3.38
N GLN A 193 -5.88 -14.69 4.30
CA GLN A 193 -4.63 -14.61 5.05
C GLN A 193 -3.41 -14.56 4.11
N GLY A 194 -2.49 -13.64 4.40
CA GLY A 194 -1.25 -13.47 3.65
C GLY A 194 -1.40 -12.76 2.31
N ARG A 195 -2.62 -12.39 1.91
CA ARG A 195 -2.88 -11.63 0.69
C ARG A 195 -2.40 -10.19 0.83
N LEU A 196 -1.68 -9.71 -0.17
CA LEU A 196 -1.37 -8.31 -0.40
C LEU A 196 -2.23 -7.75 -1.53
N VAL A 197 -2.78 -6.56 -1.33
CA VAL A 197 -3.46 -5.77 -2.36
C VAL A 197 -2.64 -4.51 -2.59
N ILE A 198 -2.39 -4.16 -3.86
CA ILE A 198 -1.80 -2.89 -4.27
C ILE A 198 -2.77 -2.21 -5.25
N ALA A 199 -3.08 -0.94 -5.01
CA ALA A 199 -3.95 -0.15 -5.88
C ALA A 199 -3.54 1.34 -5.86
N PRO A 200 -3.93 2.13 -6.87
CA PRO A 200 -3.69 3.57 -6.86
C PRO A 200 -4.36 4.29 -5.68
N ALA A 201 -3.69 5.33 -5.20
CA ALA A 201 -4.13 6.12 -4.04
C ALA A 201 -5.23 7.15 -4.37
N GLY A 202 -5.36 7.53 -5.65
CA GLY A 202 -6.25 8.61 -6.10
C GLY A 202 -7.74 8.26 -6.07
N PHE A 203 -8.58 9.27 -6.28
CA PHE A 203 -10.05 9.14 -6.23
C PHE A 203 -10.60 8.08 -7.19
N THR A 204 -9.90 7.78 -8.28
CA THR A 204 -10.26 6.73 -9.24
C THR A 204 -10.35 5.34 -8.62
N HIS A 205 -9.75 5.13 -7.44
CA HIS A 205 -9.78 3.89 -6.67
C HIS A 205 -10.40 4.10 -5.30
N THR A 206 -11.45 4.94 -5.26
CA THR A 206 -12.26 5.14 -4.06
C THR A 206 -12.76 3.79 -3.54
N HIS A 207 -12.53 3.53 -2.25
CA HIS A 207 -12.83 2.24 -1.64
C HIS A 207 -13.35 2.38 -0.21
N LYS A 208 -13.83 1.26 0.34
CA LYS A 208 -14.25 1.12 1.75
C LYS A 208 -14.02 -0.30 2.25
N GLY A 209 -14.02 -0.46 3.57
CA GLY A 209 -13.97 -1.77 4.24
C GLY A 209 -15.36 -2.20 4.71
N HIS A 210 -15.81 -3.39 4.27
CA HIS A 210 -17.04 -4.00 4.76
C HIS A 210 -16.89 -4.56 6.17
N VAL A 211 -18.02 -4.63 6.87
CA VAL A 211 -18.11 -5.26 8.19
C VAL A 211 -17.75 -6.73 8.08
N SER A 212 -16.87 -7.20 8.95
CA SER A 212 -16.55 -8.62 9.08
C SER A 212 -17.66 -9.34 9.83
N ARG A 213 -18.24 -10.41 9.27
CA ARG A 213 -19.37 -11.14 9.87
C ARG A 213 -18.97 -12.46 10.52
N SER A 214 -17.96 -13.14 9.99
CA SER A 214 -17.54 -14.46 10.47
C SER A 214 -16.40 -14.45 11.51
N GLY A 215 -15.86 -13.28 11.87
CA GLY A 215 -14.78 -13.14 12.86
C GLY A 215 -14.21 -11.73 12.93
N ASP A 216 -13.22 -11.48 13.79
CA ASP A 216 -12.46 -10.23 13.73
C ASP A 216 -11.64 -10.17 12.43
N LYS A 217 -11.43 -8.98 11.89
CA LYS A 217 -10.60 -8.74 10.71
C LYS A 217 -9.33 -7.99 11.11
N TYR A 218 -8.19 -8.50 10.66
CA TYR A 218 -6.89 -7.88 10.87
C TYR A 218 -6.24 -7.56 9.54
N VAL A 219 -5.76 -6.32 9.41
CA VAL A 219 -5.02 -5.86 8.23
C VAL A 219 -3.79 -5.08 8.63
N ALA A 220 -2.79 -5.04 7.75
CA ALA A 220 -1.70 -4.09 7.81
C ALA A 220 -1.78 -3.18 6.58
N THR A 221 -1.83 -1.87 6.80
CA THR A 221 -2.00 -0.88 5.73
C THR A 221 -0.88 0.14 5.74
N SER A 222 -0.49 0.59 4.56
CA SER A 222 0.33 1.78 4.37
C SER A 222 0.20 2.27 2.93
N TRP A 223 1.06 3.18 2.53
CA TRP A 223 1.09 3.81 1.22
C TRP A 223 2.49 3.73 0.62
N ILE A 224 2.55 3.77 -0.71
CA ILE A 224 3.76 4.10 -1.46
C ILE A 224 3.65 5.57 -1.86
N LEU A 225 4.62 6.35 -1.43
CA LEU A 225 4.68 7.79 -1.64
C LEU A 225 5.83 8.14 -2.57
N PHE A 226 5.68 9.16 -3.40
CA PHE A 226 6.83 9.78 -4.06
C PHE A 226 7.84 10.24 -3.02
N GLN A 227 9.14 10.04 -3.29
CA GLN A 227 10.22 10.69 -2.56
C GLN A 227 10.00 12.20 -2.51
N ARG A 228 10.46 12.85 -1.43
CA ARG A 228 10.32 14.30 -1.35
C ARG A 228 11.28 14.96 -2.33
N ALA A 229 10.90 16.11 -2.88
CA ALA A 229 11.71 16.82 -3.87
C ALA A 229 13.14 17.06 -3.36
N GLU A 230 13.32 17.36 -2.08
CA GLU A 230 14.62 17.61 -1.46
C GLU A 230 15.52 16.36 -1.50
N ALA A 231 14.95 15.16 -1.40
CA ALA A 231 15.67 13.90 -1.51
C ALA A 231 15.96 13.52 -2.97
N MET A 232 15.09 13.92 -3.90
CA MET A 232 15.21 13.57 -5.32
C MET A 232 16.12 14.52 -6.10
N PHE A 233 16.05 15.82 -5.81
CA PHE A 233 16.69 16.88 -6.59
C PHE A 233 17.69 17.71 -5.76
N GLY A 234 17.79 17.46 -4.45
CA GLY A 234 18.55 18.30 -3.52
C GLY A 234 17.75 19.48 -2.98
N ALA A 235 18.32 20.21 -2.03
CA ALA A 235 17.69 21.42 -1.49
C ALA A 235 17.51 22.47 -2.60
N PRO A 236 16.41 23.26 -2.60
CA PRO A 236 16.30 24.40 -3.49
C PRO A 236 17.50 25.33 -3.25
N GLY A 237 18.17 25.73 -4.34
CA GLY A 237 19.16 26.81 -4.30
C GLY A 237 18.53 28.15 -3.99
#